data_AF-A0A1J4WM76-F1
#
_entry.id   AF-A0A1J4WM76-F1
#
_cell.length_a   1.000
_cell.length_b   1.000
_cell.length_c   1.000
_cell.angle_alpha   90.00
_cell.angle_beta   90.00
_cell.angle_gamma   90.00
#
_symmetry.space_group_name_H-M   'P 1'
#
loop_
_entity.id
_entity.type
_entity.pdbx_description
1 polymer ?
#
loop_
_entity_poly.entity_id
_entity_poly.type
_entity_poly.pdbx_seq_one_letter_code
_entity_poly.pdbx_strand_id
1 'polypeptide(L)'
;MIKLSNGHCLEFLTASGALAFDGRGWPWEWLLRWLGFLDPHLFTIVVKTLLPEKWLGNLCWFRPWDVVKFITKEGKEINPVLALTMPRLIDGVINAIGLTGPGIDGWLERDYPVIQGHGYKVIVSITGPEGGKGCVEMAKKLNSLKNVVGIEFNASCPNTAPVFLEDAEMVVRMCYAIKEVSEYPLLLKLSYAQLYLQIAKKVKGIVEGISINTVPWKVIFPDKISPLLKYGGGGVSGPAAQPFIWKMISELRRATSIPIIGAGIWEYEDIRRLRSLGALACHFGTISLPWPCKPTRFVRRWRIEHD
;
A
#
# COMPACT_ATOMS: atom_id res chain seq x y z
N MET A 1 7.41 -11.19 -12.16
CA MET A 1 6.28 -11.69 -11.34
C MET A 1 6.82 -12.35 -10.08
N ILE A 2 6.12 -12.19 -8.97
CA ILE A 2 6.39 -12.86 -7.69
C ILE A 2 5.49 -14.09 -7.63
N LYS A 3 6.06 -15.28 -7.41
CA LYS A 3 5.29 -16.51 -7.21
C LYS A 3 5.20 -16.78 -5.71
N LEU A 4 3.98 -16.84 -5.19
CA LEU A 4 3.69 -17.16 -3.80
C LEU A 4 3.64 -18.69 -3.59
N SER A 5 3.83 -19.12 -2.34
CA SER A 5 3.87 -20.52 -1.91
C SER A 5 2.54 -21.26 -2.14
N ASN A 6 1.42 -20.54 -2.15
CA ASN A 6 0.10 -21.07 -2.47
C ASN A 6 -0.22 -21.08 -3.99
N GLY A 7 0.78 -20.85 -4.85
CA GLY A 7 0.65 -20.94 -6.31
C GLY A 7 0.13 -19.68 -7.00
N HIS A 8 -0.29 -18.65 -6.26
CA HIS A 8 -0.68 -17.36 -6.84
C HIS A 8 0.54 -16.57 -7.34
N CYS A 9 0.35 -15.82 -8.43
CA CYS A 9 1.38 -14.94 -8.99
C CYS A 9 0.97 -13.47 -8.84
N LEU A 10 1.89 -12.64 -8.38
CA LEU A 10 1.72 -11.19 -8.26
C LEU A 10 2.56 -10.47 -9.32
N GLU A 11 1.94 -9.54 -10.03
CA GLU A 11 2.63 -8.66 -10.97
C GLU A 11 2.18 -7.22 -10.84
N PHE A 12 0.86 -7.00 -10.96
CA PHE A 12 0.23 -5.71 -10.79
C PHE A 12 -0.72 -5.75 -9.61
N LEU A 13 -0.51 -4.84 -8.67
CA LEU A 13 -1.32 -4.73 -7.47
C LEU A 13 -1.92 -3.34 -7.36
N THR A 14 -2.95 -3.19 -6.54
CA THR A 14 -3.35 -1.88 -6.05
C THR A 14 -2.67 -1.61 -4.72
N ALA A 15 -2.28 -0.37 -4.45
CA ALA A 15 -1.81 0.01 -3.12
C ALA A 15 -2.95 -0.15 -2.10
N SER A 16 -2.60 -0.50 -0.86
CA SER A 16 -3.59 -0.58 0.23
C SER A 16 -4.43 0.69 0.33
N GLY A 17 -5.75 0.55 0.14
CA GLY A 17 -6.73 1.64 0.17
C GLY A 17 -6.96 2.38 -1.15
N ALA A 18 -6.28 2.02 -2.25
CA ALA A 18 -6.51 2.63 -3.55
C ALA A 18 -7.89 2.25 -4.13
N LEU A 19 -8.32 1.00 -3.95
CA LEU A 19 -9.65 0.51 -4.35
C LEU A 19 -10.59 0.30 -3.15
N ALA A 20 -10.54 1.21 -2.17
CA ALA A 20 -11.34 1.15 -0.95
C ALA A 20 -11.16 -0.17 -0.15
N PHE A 21 -12.23 -0.62 0.52
CA PHE A 21 -12.22 -1.82 1.38
C PHE A 21 -12.68 -3.09 0.66
N ASP A 22 -13.51 -2.96 -0.37
CA ASP A 22 -14.20 -4.07 -1.06
C ASP A 22 -13.68 -4.32 -2.49
N GLY A 23 -12.67 -3.56 -2.93
CA GLY A 23 -12.05 -3.69 -4.24
C GLY A 23 -12.85 -3.07 -5.40
N ARG A 24 -14.05 -2.51 -5.16
CA ARG A 24 -14.84 -1.86 -6.22
C ARG A 24 -14.36 -0.46 -6.57
N GLY A 25 -13.43 0.09 -5.80
CA GLY A 25 -13.09 1.51 -5.84
C GLY A 25 -14.09 2.35 -5.06
N TRP A 26 -13.79 3.64 -4.96
CA TRP A 26 -14.64 4.59 -4.26
C TRP A 26 -15.90 4.92 -5.06
N PRO A 27 -16.99 5.42 -4.44
CA PRO A 27 -18.26 5.66 -5.12
C PRO A 27 -18.15 6.53 -6.39
N TRP A 28 -17.27 7.53 -6.40
CA TRP A 28 -17.02 8.39 -7.56
C TRP A 28 -16.28 7.69 -8.71
N GLU A 29 -15.70 6.52 -8.48
CA GLU A 29 -15.02 5.70 -9.50
C GLU A 29 -15.95 4.66 -10.13
N TRP A 30 -17.14 4.43 -9.57
CA TRP A 30 -18.04 3.36 -10.01
C TRP A 30 -18.50 3.52 -11.45
N LEU A 31 -18.70 4.75 -11.93
CA LEU A 31 -19.03 5.00 -13.33
C LEU A 31 -17.89 4.58 -14.26
N LEU A 32 -16.64 4.89 -13.88
CA LEU A 32 -15.45 4.50 -14.64
C LEU A 32 -15.27 2.98 -14.66
N ARG A 33 -15.62 2.31 -13.54
CA ARG A 33 -15.64 0.85 -13.47
C ARG A 33 -16.69 0.24 -14.37
N TRP A 34 -17.92 0.76 -14.31
CA TRP A 34 -19.03 0.29 -15.15
C TRP A 34 -18.74 0.46 -16.65
N LEU A 35 -18.10 1.58 -17.04
CA LEU A 35 -17.65 1.83 -18.42
C LEU A 35 -16.38 1.05 -18.82
N GLY A 36 -15.79 0.25 -17.92
CA GLY A 36 -14.61 -0.56 -18.20
C GLY A 36 -13.29 0.21 -18.29
N PHE A 37 -13.26 1.47 -17.87
CA PHE A 37 -12.04 2.28 -17.76
C PHE A 37 -11.26 2.01 -16.47
N LEU A 38 -11.95 1.56 -15.42
CA LEU A 38 -11.35 1.00 -14.20
C LEU A 38 -11.69 -0.48 -14.11
N ASP A 39 -10.69 -1.36 -14.11
CA ASP A 39 -10.91 -2.80 -14.11
C ASP A 39 -10.15 -3.46 -12.95
N PRO A 40 -10.82 -3.68 -11.80
CA PRO A 40 -10.20 -4.30 -10.63
C PRO A 40 -9.63 -5.71 -10.90
N HIS A 41 -10.15 -6.45 -11.89
CA HIS A 41 -9.70 -7.82 -12.18
C HIS A 41 -8.29 -7.89 -12.79
N LEU A 42 -7.76 -6.76 -13.26
CA LEU A 42 -6.38 -6.68 -13.75
C LEU A 42 -5.33 -6.68 -12.63
N PHE A 43 -5.77 -6.52 -11.37
CA PHE A 43 -4.90 -6.35 -10.22
C PHE A 43 -5.12 -7.44 -9.17
N THR A 44 -4.08 -7.72 -8.39
CA THR A 44 -4.30 -8.24 -7.04
C THR A 44 -4.55 -7.06 -6.11
N ILE A 45 -5.73 -7.03 -5.49
CA ILE A 45 -6.16 -5.86 -4.71
C ILE A 45 -5.59 -5.97 -3.30
N VAL A 46 -4.76 -5.01 -2.90
CA VAL A 46 -4.39 -4.88 -1.48
C VAL A 46 -5.49 -4.06 -0.79
N VAL A 47 -6.24 -4.69 0.11
CA VAL A 47 -7.31 -4.00 0.83
C VAL A 47 -6.72 -2.95 1.78
N LYS A 48 -7.52 -1.94 2.14
CA LYS A 48 -7.13 -0.96 3.14
C LYS A 48 -6.70 -1.66 4.44
N THR A 49 -5.55 -1.28 4.99
CA THR A 49 -5.01 -1.89 6.22
C THR A 49 -6.07 -1.93 7.33
N LEU A 50 -6.33 -3.13 7.85
CA LEU A 50 -7.29 -3.40 8.90
C LEU A 50 -6.62 -3.41 10.28
N LEU A 51 -7.41 -3.02 11.28
CA LEU A 51 -7.08 -3.10 12.70
C LEU A 51 -7.99 -4.15 13.37
N PRO A 52 -7.64 -4.63 14.58
CA PRO A 52 -8.49 -5.58 15.30
C PRO A 52 -9.89 -5.02 15.55
N GLU A 53 -9.97 -3.72 15.84
CA GLU A 53 -11.20 -3.01 16.12
C GLU A 53 -11.43 -1.87 15.12
N LYS A 54 -12.65 -1.35 15.12
CA LYS A 54 -13.01 -0.15 14.35
C LYS A 54 -12.14 1.03 14.79
N TRP A 55 -11.61 1.75 13.82
CA TRP A 55 -10.73 2.89 14.08
C TRP A 55 -11.19 4.11 13.30
N LEU A 56 -11.40 5.22 14.01
CA LEU A 56 -11.86 6.47 13.38
C LEU A 56 -10.76 7.13 12.55
N GLY A 57 -9.50 7.04 13.00
CA GLY A 57 -8.37 7.71 12.35
C GLY A 57 -8.58 9.21 12.16
N ASN A 58 -7.95 9.79 11.14
CA ASN A 58 -8.03 11.22 10.85
C ASN A 58 -8.96 11.52 9.66
N LEU A 59 -9.31 10.52 8.84
CA LEU A 59 -10.11 10.73 7.64
C LEU A 59 -11.59 10.95 7.99
N CYS A 60 -12.06 12.16 7.76
CA CYS A 60 -13.48 12.48 7.68
C CYS A 60 -13.93 12.39 6.22
N TRP A 61 -14.91 11.52 5.94
CA TRP A 61 -15.37 11.23 4.58
C TRP A 61 -15.89 12.44 3.79
N PHE A 62 -16.49 13.41 4.47
CA PHE A 62 -16.98 14.64 3.86
C PHE A 62 -15.89 15.73 3.74
N ARG A 63 -14.68 15.50 4.29
CA ARG A 63 -13.53 16.40 4.27
C ARG A 63 -12.21 15.65 4.00
N PRO A 64 -12.09 14.87 2.90
CA PRO A 64 -10.90 14.07 2.64
C PRO A 64 -9.64 14.92 2.44
N TRP A 65 -9.80 16.15 1.94
CA TRP A 65 -8.72 17.11 1.69
C TRP A 65 -8.11 17.72 2.95
N ASP A 66 -8.67 17.46 4.14
CA ASP A 66 -8.01 17.84 5.40
C ASP A 66 -6.77 16.99 5.67
N VAL A 67 -6.77 15.74 5.20
CA VAL A 67 -5.73 14.73 5.49
C VAL A 67 -5.02 14.20 4.24
N VAL A 68 -5.39 14.66 3.05
CA VAL A 68 -4.76 14.35 1.77
C VAL A 68 -4.52 15.65 1.01
N LYS A 69 -3.27 15.96 0.69
CA LYS A 69 -2.89 17.17 -0.07
C LYS A 69 -2.06 16.80 -1.28
N PHE A 70 -2.36 17.41 -2.42
CA PHE A 70 -1.46 17.43 -3.57
C PHE A 70 -0.31 18.39 -3.29
N ILE A 71 0.89 18.05 -3.75
CA ILE A 71 2.08 18.88 -3.54
C ILE A 71 2.87 19.09 -4.84
N THR A 72 3.50 20.24 -4.97
CA THR A 72 4.50 20.50 -6.02
C THR A 72 5.82 19.81 -5.68
N LYS A 73 6.78 19.87 -6.61
CA LYS A 73 8.15 19.36 -6.42
C LYS A 73 8.86 19.99 -5.23
N GLU A 74 8.55 21.24 -4.94
CA GLU A 74 9.06 21.97 -3.78
C GLU A 74 8.27 21.70 -2.50
N GLY A 75 7.29 20.79 -2.51
CA GLY A 75 6.46 20.51 -1.34
C GLY A 75 5.50 21.65 -0.99
N LYS A 76 5.01 22.41 -1.97
CA LYS A 76 3.93 23.38 -1.73
C LYS A 76 2.58 22.72 -1.95
N GLU A 77 1.63 22.94 -1.05
CA GLU A 77 0.25 22.45 -1.23
C GLU A 77 -0.37 23.03 -2.50
N ILE A 78 -1.03 22.16 -3.26
CA ILE A 78 -1.80 22.51 -4.44
C ILE A 78 -3.28 22.41 -4.07
N ASN A 79 -4.04 23.46 -4.36
CA ASN A 79 -5.49 23.43 -4.22
C ASN A 79 -6.08 22.26 -5.04
N PRO A 80 -7.01 21.45 -4.49
CA PRO A 80 -7.58 20.30 -5.20
C PRO A 80 -8.20 20.62 -6.57
N VAL A 81 -8.88 21.77 -6.72
CA VAL A 81 -9.45 22.21 -8.00
C VAL A 81 -8.34 22.46 -9.02
N LEU A 82 -7.25 23.09 -8.58
CA LEU A 82 -6.08 23.32 -9.42
C LEU A 82 -5.38 22.02 -9.79
N ALA A 83 -5.27 21.09 -8.85
CA ALA A 83 -4.70 19.77 -9.08
C ALA A 83 -5.50 18.96 -10.09
N LEU A 84 -6.84 19.05 -10.07
CA LEU A 84 -7.71 18.35 -11.02
C LEU A 84 -7.69 18.98 -12.43
N THR A 85 -7.59 20.30 -12.51
CA THR A 85 -7.57 21.04 -13.79
C THR A 85 -6.18 21.10 -14.43
N MET A 86 -5.11 21.05 -13.63
CA MET A 86 -3.72 21.04 -14.07
C MET A 86 -2.91 19.96 -13.36
N PRO A 87 -3.23 18.67 -13.57
CA PRO A 87 -2.59 17.57 -12.84
C PRO A 87 -1.09 17.42 -13.10
N ARG A 88 -0.56 18.03 -14.17
CA ARG A 88 0.87 18.16 -14.44
C ARG A 88 1.66 18.92 -13.36
N LEU A 89 0.98 19.68 -12.49
CA LEU A 89 1.61 20.39 -11.38
C LEU A 89 1.85 19.49 -10.16
N ILE A 90 1.20 18.31 -10.13
CA ILE A 90 1.30 17.37 -9.03
C ILE A 90 2.62 16.62 -9.15
N ASP A 91 3.53 16.86 -8.20
CA ASP A 91 4.76 16.08 -8.04
C ASP A 91 4.64 15.10 -6.87
N GLY A 92 3.53 15.11 -6.14
CA GLY A 92 3.26 14.10 -5.12
C GLY A 92 1.96 14.33 -4.38
N VAL A 93 1.66 13.41 -3.48
CA VAL A 93 0.57 13.51 -2.52
C VAL A 93 1.11 13.21 -1.14
N ILE A 94 0.83 14.09 -0.19
CA ILE A 94 1.05 13.84 1.23
C ILE A 94 -0.28 13.43 1.86
N ASN A 95 -0.26 12.38 2.68
CA ASN A 95 -1.43 11.95 3.42
C ASN A 95 -1.15 11.60 4.88
N ALA A 96 -2.16 11.76 5.71
CA ALA A 96 -2.17 11.38 7.12
C ALA A 96 -3.53 10.76 7.50
N ILE A 97 -4.01 9.77 6.74
CA ILE A 97 -5.35 9.15 6.91
C ILE A 97 -5.57 8.57 8.31
N GLY A 98 -4.53 8.05 8.97
CA GLY A 98 -4.66 7.55 10.34
C GLY A 98 -5.33 6.18 10.46
N LEU A 99 -5.27 5.32 9.44
CA LEU A 99 -5.85 3.95 9.45
C LEU A 99 -7.36 3.90 9.71
N THR A 100 -8.11 4.95 9.38
CA THR A 100 -9.58 4.95 9.42
C THR A 100 -10.15 3.71 8.74
N GLY A 101 -10.99 2.94 9.43
CA GLY A 101 -11.55 1.70 8.91
C GLY A 101 -12.51 0.97 9.87
N PRO A 102 -13.22 -0.05 9.38
CA PRO A 102 -14.25 -0.77 10.12
C PRO A 102 -13.70 -1.77 11.16
N GLY A 103 -12.39 -2.05 11.15
CA GLY A 103 -11.79 -3.20 11.84
C GLY A 103 -12.00 -4.50 11.06
N ILE A 104 -11.38 -5.59 11.53
CA ILE A 104 -11.44 -6.89 10.84
C ILE A 104 -12.86 -7.45 10.79
N ASP A 105 -13.61 -7.40 11.89
CA ASP A 105 -14.94 -8.01 11.97
C ASP A 105 -15.95 -7.26 11.09
N GLY A 106 -15.93 -5.93 11.13
CA GLY A 106 -16.78 -5.13 10.25
C GLY A 106 -16.42 -5.27 8.77
N TRP A 107 -15.15 -5.53 8.44
CA TRP A 107 -14.73 -5.84 7.07
C TRP A 107 -15.22 -7.22 6.62
N LEU A 108 -15.12 -8.23 7.48
CA LEU A 108 -15.61 -9.59 7.20
C LEU A 108 -17.12 -9.62 6.97
N GLU A 109 -17.88 -8.83 7.73
CA GLU A 109 -19.34 -8.76 7.61
C GLU A 109 -19.78 -8.00 6.34
N ARG A 110 -19.16 -6.86 6.04
CA ARG A 110 -19.65 -5.94 5.01
C ARG A 110 -18.92 -6.04 3.66
N ASP A 111 -17.60 -6.09 3.71
CA ASP A 111 -16.76 -5.83 2.54
C ASP A 111 -16.26 -7.15 1.89
N TYR A 112 -15.97 -8.17 2.69
CA TYR A 112 -15.55 -9.49 2.20
C TYR A 112 -16.59 -10.20 1.31
N PRO A 113 -17.91 -10.20 1.63
CA PRO A 113 -18.91 -10.82 0.75
C PRO A 113 -18.94 -10.20 -0.65
N VAL A 114 -18.68 -8.89 -0.74
CA VAL A 114 -18.59 -8.17 -2.02
C VAL A 114 -17.38 -8.64 -2.82
N ILE A 115 -16.22 -8.76 -2.17
CA ILE A 115 -14.99 -9.30 -2.77
C ILE A 115 -15.23 -10.71 -3.30
N GLN A 116 -15.90 -11.55 -2.50
CA GLN A 116 -16.22 -12.92 -2.88
C GLN A 116 -17.16 -12.95 -4.10
N GLY A 117 -18.24 -12.16 -4.07
CA GLY A 117 -19.24 -12.11 -5.15
C GLY A 117 -18.68 -11.63 -6.49
N HIS A 118 -17.66 -10.78 -6.48
CA HIS A 118 -16.99 -10.35 -7.72
C HIS A 118 -15.79 -11.23 -8.11
N GLY A 119 -15.38 -12.19 -7.28
CA GLY A 119 -14.19 -13.02 -7.59
C GLY A 119 -12.87 -12.24 -7.55
N TYR A 120 -12.80 -11.13 -6.82
CA TYR A 120 -11.57 -10.34 -6.72
C TYR A 120 -10.51 -11.05 -5.90
N LYS A 121 -9.29 -11.17 -6.42
CA LYS A 121 -8.14 -11.69 -5.67
C LYS A 121 -7.58 -10.59 -4.76
N VAL A 122 -7.48 -10.87 -3.47
CA VAL A 122 -7.09 -9.86 -2.48
C VAL A 122 -5.92 -10.27 -1.61
N ILE A 123 -5.08 -9.29 -1.27
CA ILE A 123 -4.13 -9.36 -0.17
C ILE A 123 -4.71 -8.55 0.99
N VAL A 124 -4.84 -9.18 2.15
CA VAL A 124 -5.39 -8.52 3.33
C VAL A 124 -4.27 -7.84 4.11
N SER A 125 -4.22 -6.51 4.05
CA SER A 125 -3.25 -5.72 4.81
C SER A 125 -3.73 -5.58 6.26
N ILE A 126 -2.90 -5.93 7.23
CA ILE A 126 -3.22 -5.89 8.66
C ILE A 126 -2.15 -5.15 9.46
N THR A 127 -2.56 -4.53 10.55
CA THR A 127 -1.66 -3.98 11.57
C THR A 127 -2.37 -3.97 12.92
N GLY A 128 -1.63 -3.81 14.01
CA GLY A 128 -2.21 -3.88 15.35
C GLY A 128 -1.38 -3.09 16.36
N PRO A 129 -1.92 -2.83 17.55
CA PRO A 129 -1.15 -2.24 18.64
C PRO A 129 -0.01 -3.17 19.09
N GLU A 130 0.88 -2.64 19.92
CA GLU A 130 2.01 -3.40 20.46
C GLU A 130 1.61 -4.72 21.13
N GLY A 131 2.51 -5.70 21.09
CA GLY A 131 2.33 -7.02 21.73
C GLY A 131 1.74 -8.11 20.84
N GLY A 132 1.40 -7.80 19.58
CA GLY A 132 1.19 -8.77 18.52
C GLY A 132 -0.11 -9.57 18.53
N LYS A 133 -0.78 -9.67 19.69
CA LYS A 133 -2.05 -10.39 19.84
C LYS A 133 -3.09 -9.96 18.80
N GLY A 134 -3.22 -8.66 18.53
CA GLY A 134 -4.15 -8.16 17.53
C GLY A 134 -3.88 -8.67 16.10
N CYS A 135 -2.61 -8.68 15.67
CA CYS A 135 -2.23 -9.17 14.33
C CYS A 135 -2.41 -10.68 14.18
N VAL A 136 -2.03 -11.45 15.21
CA VAL A 136 -2.15 -12.91 15.21
C VAL A 136 -3.62 -13.33 15.15
N GLU A 137 -4.49 -12.70 15.95
CA GLU A 137 -5.93 -13.00 15.93
C GLU A 137 -6.59 -12.61 14.60
N MET A 138 -6.21 -11.47 14.02
CA MET A 138 -6.68 -11.13 12.66
C MET A 138 -6.22 -12.15 11.63
N ALA A 139 -4.97 -12.61 11.67
CA ALA A 139 -4.47 -13.61 10.75
C ALA A 139 -5.25 -14.93 10.85
N LYS A 140 -5.59 -15.38 12.07
CA LYS A 140 -6.45 -16.56 12.28
C LYS A 140 -7.84 -16.38 11.71
N LYS A 141 -8.48 -15.21 11.92
CA LYS A 141 -9.80 -14.90 11.37
C LYS A 141 -9.84 -14.91 9.84
N LEU A 142 -8.69 -14.70 9.20
CA LEU A 142 -8.57 -14.69 7.74
C LEU A 142 -8.39 -16.10 7.14
N ASN A 143 -8.01 -17.10 7.93
CA ASN A 143 -7.84 -18.47 7.46
C ASN A 143 -9.13 -19.02 6.81
N SER A 144 -8.97 -19.91 5.84
CA SER A 144 -10.05 -20.50 5.05
C SER A 144 -10.92 -19.54 4.21
N LEU A 145 -10.63 -18.23 4.18
CA LEU A 145 -11.34 -17.29 3.31
C LEU A 145 -10.97 -17.51 1.83
N LYS A 146 -11.99 -17.51 0.97
CA LYS A 146 -11.79 -17.63 -0.46
C LYS A 146 -11.32 -16.30 -1.03
N ASN A 147 -10.63 -16.36 -2.17
CA ASN A 147 -10.07 -15.22 -2.90
C ASN A 147 -9.01 -14.39 -2.16
N VAL A 148 -8.75 -14.64 -0.87
CA VAL A 148 -7.56 -14.15 -0.17
C VAL A 148 -6.36 -14.92 -0.69
N VAL A 149 -5.37 -14.22 -1.26
CA VAL A 149 -4.16 -14.82 -1.83
C VAL A 149 -2.91 -14.61 -0.97
N GLY A 150 -3.00 -13.72 0.03
CA GLY A 150 -1.90 -13.38 0.92
C GLY A 150 -2.33 -12.43 2.04
N ILE A 151 -1.51 -12.34 3.09
CA ILE A 151 -1.62 -11.33 4.14
C ILE A 151 -0.44 -10.37 4.01
N GLU A 152 -0.68 -9.07 4.14
CA GLU A 152 0.38 -8.06 4.21
C GLU A 152 0.46 -7.50 5.65
N PHE A 153 1.56 -7.76 6.36
CA PHE A 153 1.80 -7.08 7.63
C PHE A 153 2.30 -5.67 7.37
N ASN A 154 1.50 -4.68 7.76
CA ASN A 154 1.86 -3.27 7.67
C ASN A 154 2.58 -2.80 8.94
N ALA A 155 3.89 -2.97 8.96
CA ALA A 155 4.80 -2.55 10.03
C ALA A 155 5.20 -1.07 9.97
N SER A 156 4.60 -0.28 9.08
CA SER A 156 5.13 1.03 8.69
C SER A 156 4.29 2.22 9.14
N CYS A 157 3.15 2.01 9.79
CA CYS A 157 2.24 3.09 10.16
C CYS A 157 2.60 3.68 11.55
N PRO A 158 2.92 4.99 11.64
CA PRO A 158 3.28 5.62 12.92
C PRO A 158 2.12 5.77 13.90
N ASN A 159 0.87 5.70 13.43
CA ASN A 159 -0.30 6.11 14.21
C ASN A 159 -0.74 5.08 15.27
N THR A 160 -0.38 3.81 15.10
CA THR A 160 -0.87 2.72 15.97
C THR A 160 0.22 2.06 16.80
N ALA A 161 1.48 2.17 16.38
CA ALA A 161 2.63 1.67 17.14
C ALA A 161 3.93 2.34 16.64
N PRO A 162 4.35 3.48 17.22
CA PRO A 162 5.63 4.11 16.92
C PRO A 162 6.82 3.15 17.01
N VAL A 163 6.72 2.15 17.91
CA VAL A 163 7.75 1.14 18.13
C VAL A 163 8.05 0.29 16.90
N PHE A 164 7.12 0.07 15.97
CA PHE A 164 7.47 -0.64 14.72
C PHE A 164 8.43 0.15 13.83
N LEU A 165 8.47 1.49 13.95
CA LEU A 165 9.45 2.30 13.23
C LEU A 165 10.85 2.19 13.83
N GLU A 166 10.94 1.95 15.14
CA GLU A 166 12.18 2.05 15.92
C GLU A 166 12.78 0.67 16.26
N ASP A 167 11.95 -0.35 16.50
CA ASP A 167 12.36 -1.70 16.90
C ASP A 167 12.22 -2.70 15.72
N ALA A 168 13.35 -2.94 15.04
CA ALA A 168 13.46 -3.94 14.00
C ALA A 168 13.19 -5.37 14.49
N GLU A 169 13.56 -5.72 15.73
CA GLU A 169 13.34 -7.06 16.28
C GLU A 169 11.86 -7.31 16.54
N MET A 170 11.12 -6.28 16.97
CA MET A 170 9.67 -6.39 17.12
C MET A 170 9.01 -6.73 15.80
N VAL A 171 9.37 -6.05 14.71
CA VAL A 171 8.84 -6.34 13.37
C VAL A 171 9.15 -7.78 12.95
N VAL A 172 10.37 -8.25 13.20
CA VAL A 172 10.77 -9.63 12.91
C VAL A 172 9.94 -10.62 13.72
N ARG A 173 9.87 -10.47 15.05
CA ARG A 173 9.06 -11.33 15.93
C ARG A 173 7.60 -11.40 15.47
N MET A 174 7.05 -10.26 15.06
CA MET A 174 5.69 -10.20 14.53
C MET A 174 5.50 -10.97 13.23
N CYS A 175 6.47 -10.91 12.32
CA CYS A 175 6.41 -11.70 11.09
C CYS A 175 6.37 -13.21 11.39
N TYR A 176 7.19 -13.68 12.34
CA TYR A 176 7.16 -15.08 12.78
C TYR A 176 5.80 -15.45 13.39
N ALA A 177 5.30 -14.65 14.34
CA ALA A 177 4.04 -14.93 15.01
C ALA A 177 2.83 -14.95 14.06
N ILE A 178 2.78 -14.03 13.09
CA ILE A 178 1.72 -14.04 12.06
C ILE A 178 1.88 -15.26 11.15
N LYS A 179 3.11 -15.58 10.71
CA LYS A 179 3.35 -16.69 9.78
C LYS A 179 3.01 -18.05 10.40
N GLU A 180 3.24 -18.22 11.69
CA GLU A 180 2.95 -19.46 12.42
C GLU A 180 1.47 -19.84 12.40
N VAL A 181 0.57 -18.85 12.45
CA VAL A 181 -0.89 -19.09 12.53
C VAL A 181 -1.62 -18.93 11.20
N SER A 182 -0.95 -18.44 10.15
CA SER A 182 -1.58 -18.11 8.88
C SER A 182 -1.44 -19.23 7.85
N GLU A 183 -2.55 -19.55 7.19
CA GLU A 183 -2.60 -20.44 6.03
C GLU A 183 -2.08 -19.77 4.74
N TYR A 184 -1.87 -18.45 4.76
CA TYR A 184 -1.51 -17.67 3.58
C TYR A 184 -0.03 -17.26 3.56
N PRO A 185 0.52 -16.98 2.35
CA PRO A 185 1.76 -16.25 2.19
C PRO A 185 1.74 -14.92 2.96
N LEU A 186 2.84 -14.62 3.65
CA LEU A 186 3.02 -13.37 4.36
C LEU A 186 3.87 -12.40 3.52
N LEU A 187 3.38 -11.19 3.32
CA LEU A 187 4.10 -10.05 2.79
C LEU A 187 4.38 -9.06 3.92
N LEU A 188 5.44 -8.27 3.77
CA LEU A 188 5.83 -7.25 4.73
C LEU A 188 5.90 -5.88 4.08
N LYS A 189 5.16 -4.91 4.62
CA LYS A 189 5.19 -3.53 4.15
C LYS A 189 6.09 -2.67 5.03
N LEU A 190 7.11 -2.07 4.42
CA LEU A 190 8.13 -1.29 5.11
C LEU A 190 8.09 0.19 4.72
N SER A 191 8.49 1.05 5.66
CA SER A 191 8.76 2.47 5.45
C SER A 191 10.24 2.71 5.21
N TYR A 192 10.56 3.77 4.46
CA TYR A 192 11.92 4.27 4.29
C TYR A 192 12.58 4.71 5.61
N ALA A 193 11.78 5.06 6.63
CA ALA A 193 12.30 5.48 7.94
C ALA A 193 12.66 4.33 8.89
N GLN A 194 12.41 3.07 8.51
CA GLN A 194 12.77 1.90 9.31
C GLN A 194 14.21 1.44 9.03
N LEU A 195 14.74 0.58 9.89
CA LEU A 195 15.95 -0.21 9.62
C LEU A 195 15.65 -1.35 8.61
N TYR A 196 15.11 -1.00 7.44
CA TYR A 196 14.53 -1.95 6.48
C TYR A 196 15.53 -3.01 5.98
N LEU A 197 16.82 -2.68 5.88
CA LEU A 197 17.85 -3.66 5.50
C LEU A 197 18.10 -4.70 6.59
N GLN A 198 18.07 -4.30 7.87
CA GLN A 198 18.22 -5.22 8.99
C GLN A 198 17.01 -6.14 9.09
N ILE A 199 15.81 -5.57 8.98
CA ILE A 199 14.55 -6.32 8.99
C ILE A 199 14.54 -7.34 7.84
N ALA A 200 14.79 -6.89 6.60
CA ALA A 200 14.75 -7.74 5.41
C ALA A 200 15.72 -8.93 5.43
N LYS A 201 16.88 -8.79 6.10
CA LYS A 201 17.82 -9.90 6.30
C LYS A 201 17.26 -10.95 7.26
N LYS A 202 16.56 -10.53 8.31
CA LYS A 202 16.05 -11.40 9.38
C LYS A 202 14.73 -12.08 9.04
N VAL A 203 13.91 -11.50 8.17
CA VAL A 203 12.62 -12.09 7.75
C VAL A 203 12.73 -12.97 6.50
N LYS A 204 13.95 -13.24 6.01
CA LYS A 204 14.18 -14.12 4.85
C LYS A 204 13.65 -15.53 5.13
N GLY A 205 12.82 -16.03 4.22
CA GLY A 205 12.16 -17.34 4.37
C GLY A 205 10.85 -17.31 5.17
N ILE A 206 10.54 -16.19 5.82
CA ILE A 206 9.28 -15.98 6.55
C ILE A 206 8.29 -15.20 5.71
N VAL A 207 8.79 -14.16 5.03
CA VAL A 207 7.98 -13.32 4.14
C VAL A 207 8.34 -13.59 2.68
N GLU A 208 7.32 -13.56 1.82
CA GLU A 208 7.41 -13.92 0.41
C GLU A 208 7.44 -12.70 -0.51
N GLY A 209 7.22 -11.51 0.04
CA GLY A 209 7.38 -10.25 -0.66
C GLY A 209 7.51 -9.06 0.29
N ILE A 210 8.29 -8.06 -0.12
CA ILE A 210 8.37 -6.77 0.55
C ILE A 210 7.69 -5.70 -0.29
N SER A 211 6.70 -5.02 0.26
CA SER A 211 6.09 -3.84 -0.36
C SER A 211 6.59 -2.56 0.31
N ILE A 212 6.70 -1.49 -0.48
CA ILE A 212 7.20 -0.19 0.00
C ILE A 212 6.03 0.76 0.25
N ASN A 213 5.99 1.37 1.42
CA ASN A 213 5.01 2.39 1.78
C ASN A 213 5.45 3.81 1.36
N THR A 214 4.62 4.80 1.67
CA THR A 214 4.95 6.22 1.52
C THR A 214 6.21 6.59 2.31
N VAL A 215 6.88 7.66 1.87
CA VAL A 215 8.10 8.17 2.48
C VAL A 215 7.73 9.33 3.41
N PRO A 216 8.17 9.36 4.67
CA PRO A 216 7.80 10.44 5.59
C PRO A 216 8.17 11.82 5.07
N TRP A 217 7.31 12.82 5.31
CA TRP A 217 7.54 14.20 4.85
C TRP A 217 8.94 14.72 5.20
N LYS A 218 9.35 14.54 6.46
CA LYS A 218 10.65 14.99 6.99
C LYS A 218 11.87 14.39 6.27
N VAL A 219 11.70 13.30 5.54
CA VAL A 219 12.78 12.66 4.76
C VAL A 219 12.95 13.35 3.41
N ILE A 220 11.86 13.76 2.77
CA ILE A 220 11.89 14.42 1.46
C ILE A 220 12.11 15.93 1.60
N PHE A 221 11.47 16.54 2.60
CA PHE A 221 11.51 17.98 2.87
C PHE A 221 11.98 18.25 4.30
N PRO A 222 13.26 18.02 4.63
CA PRO A 222 13.78 18.11 6.00
C PRO A 222 13.61 19.49 6.62
N ASP A 223 13.75 20.56 5.81
CA ASP A 223 13.73 21.94 6.28
C ASP A 223 12.34 22.60 6.19
N LYS A 224 11.28 21.83 5.89
CA LYS A 224 9.93 22.37 5.68
C LYS A 224 8.95 21.82 6.70
N ILE A 225 8.13 22.71 7.24
CA ILE A 225 6.98 22.33 8.05
C ILE A 225 5.98 21.59 7.16
N SER A 226 5.56 20.40 7.61
CA SER A 226 4.55 19.62 6.89
C SER A 226 3.20 20.34 6.89
N PRO A 227 2.46 20.38 5.76
CA PRO A 227 1.08 20.87 5.74
C PRO A 227 0.13 20.00 6.60
N LEU A 228 0.55 18.78 6.95
CA LEU A 228 -0.19 17.87 7.82
C LEU A 228 0.49 17.71 9.19
N LEU A 229 1.25 18.71 9.66
CA LEU A 229 1.94 18.66 10.97
C LEU A 229 0.97 18.30 12.11
N LYS A 230 -0.23 18.88 12.12
CA LYS A 230 -1.26 18.60 13.14
C LYS A 230 -1.72 17.12 13.19
N TYR A 231 -1.39 16.33 12.18
CA TYR A 231 -1.67 14.89 12.09
C TYR A 231 -0.38 14.05 12.10
N GLY A 232 0.71 14.56 12.67
CA GLY A 232 2.00 13.85 12.75
C GLY A 232 2.88 13.97 11.51
N GLY A 233 2.58 14.92 10.62
CA GLY A 233 3.45 15.28 9.48
C GLY A 233 3.20 14.47 8.20
N GLY A 234 2.64 13.26 8.27
CA GLY A 234 2.18 12.51 7.09
C GLY A 234 3.29 11.87 6.23
N GLY A 235 2.85 11.03 5.29
CA GLY A 235 3.71 10.34 4.33
C GLY A 235 3.43 10.79 2.90
N VAL A 236 4.50 10.95 2.13
CA VAL A 236 4.51 11.41 0.74
C VAL A 236 4.63 10.22 -0.22
N SER A 237 3.88 10.28 -1.29
CA SER A 237 3.93 9.35 -2.42
C SER A 237 3.81 10.10 -3.74
N GLY A 238 4.01 9.40 -4.87
CA GLY A 238 4.12 10.01 -6.19
C GLY A 238 5.57 10.41 -6.53
N PRO A 239 5.80 11.23 -7.58
CA PRO A 239 7.12 11.56 -8.12
C PRO A 239 8.16 11.99 -7.07
N ALA A 240 7.79 12.86 -6.13
CA ALA A 240 8.67 13.37 -5.07
C ALA A 240 9.22 12.27 -4.15
N ALA A 241 8.51 11.13 -4.04
CA ALA A 241 8.96 9.97 -3.27
C ALA A 241 9.77 8.96 -4.10
N GLN A 242 9.72 9.03 -5.44
CA GLN A 242 10.37 8.05 -6.32
C GLN A 242 11.87 7.89 -6.07
N PRO A 243 12.70 8.97 -5.92
CA PRO A 243 14.13 8.81 -5.69
C PRO A 243 14.47 7.96 -4.46
N PHE A 244 13.70 8.15 -3.38
CA PHE A 244 13.86 7.42 -2.12
C PHE A 244 13.38 5.96 -2.26
N ILE A 245 12.22 5.76 -2.90
CA ILE A 245 11.68 4.42 -3.17
C ILE A 245 12.65 3.62 -4.05
N TRP A 246 13.15 4.20 -5.14
CA TRP A 246 14.08 3.54 -6.06
C TRP A 246 15.41 3.19 -5.39
N LYS A 247 15.91 4.07 -4.51
CA LYS A 247 17.07 3.78 -3.67
C LYS A 247 16.80 2.58 -2.76
N MET A 248 15.68 2.58 -2.04
CA MET A 248 15.29 1.48 -1.14
C MET A 248 15.15 0.15 -1.88
N ILE A 249 14.56 0.12 -3.08
CA ILE A 249 14.46 -1.07 -3.92
C ILE A 249 15.86 -1.61 -4.24
N SER A 250 16.76 -0.74 -4.71
CA SER A 250 18.13 -1.12 -5.11
C SER A 250 18.95 -1.65 -3.93
N GLU A 251 18.77 -1.07 -2.74
CA GLU A 251 19.43 -1.53 -1.52
C GLU A 251 18.86 -2.86 -1.01
N LEU A 252 17.53 -3.00 -0.96
CA LEU A 252 16.87 -4.26 -0.60
C LEU A 252 17.26 -5.39 -1.56
N ARG A 253 17.32 -5.11 -2.87
CA ARG A 253 17.67 -6.12 -3.88
C ARG A 253 19.09 -6.65 -3.73
N ARG A 254 20.01 -5.82 -3.22
CA ARG A 254 21.39 -6.21 -2.88
C ARG A 254 21.48 -6.92 -1.53
N ALA A 255 20.61 -6.57 -0.58
CA ALA A 255 20.66 -7.08 0.79
C ALA A 255 19.89 -8.39 1.01
N THR A 256 18.88 -8.70 0.19
CA THR A 256 18.04 -9.89 0.33
C THR A 256 17.59 -10.45 -1.03
N SER A 257 17.19 -11.71 -1.03
CA SER A 257 16.57 -12.38 -2.18
C SER A 257 15.03 -12.33 -2.14
N ILE A 258 14.45 -11.74 -1.08
CA ILE A 258 12.99 -11.59 -0.99
C ILE A 258 12.51 -10.71 -2.16
N PRO A 259 11.50 -11.14 -2.93
CA PRO A 259 10.91 -10.35 -4.00
C PRO A 259 10.38 -8.99 -3.52
N ILE A 260 10.60 -7.94 -4.32
CA ILE A 260 10.17 -6.57 -4.00
C ILE A 260 8.97 -6.18 -4.87
N ILE A 261 7.95 -5.62 -4.23
CA ILE A 261 6.81 -4.96 -4.86
C ILE A 261 7.08 -3.45 -4.85
N GLY A 262 7.46 -2.92 -6.02
CA GLY A 262 7.81 -1.53 -6.17
C GLY A 262 6.60 -0.59 -6.04
N ALA A 263 6.85 0.59 -5.50
CA ALA A 263 5.85 1.65 -5.29
C ALA A 263 6.14 2.85 -6.20
N GLY A 264 5.24 3.84 -6.19
CA GLY A 264 5.51 5.15 -6.76
C GLY A 264 5.38 5.25 -8.28
N ILE A 265 4.62 4.35 -8.92
CA ILE A 265 4.27 4.51 -10.34
C ILE A 265 3.51 5.83 -10.54
N TRP A 266 3.99 6.65 -11.48
CA TRP A 266 3.34 7.89 -11.90
C TRP A 266 3.12 7.93 -13.42
N GLU A 267 4.10 7.49 -14.19
CA GLU A 267 3.99 7.32 -15.64
C GLU A 267 4.22 5.86 -16.05
N TYR A 268 3.89 5.53 -17.31
CA TYR A 268 3.93 4.16 -17.79
C TYR A 268 5.34 3.56 -17.73
N GLU A 269 6.33 4.38 -18.06
CA GLU A 269 7.75 4.04 -18.12
C GLU A 269 8.30 3.64 -16.74
N ASP A 270 7.66 4.08 -15.65
CA ASP A 270 8.04 3.69 -14.29
C ASP A 270 7.93 2.18 -14.07
N ILE A 271 7.03 1.49 -14.78
CA ILE A 271 6.91 0.02 -14.69
C ILE A 271 8.23 -0.64 -15.13
N ARG A 272 8.77 -0.22 -16.28
CA ARG A 272 10.07 -0.72 -16.78
C ARG A 272 11.20 -0.30 -15.85
N ARG A 273 11.17 0.93 -15.34
CA ARG A 273 12.17 1.45 -14.41
C ARG A 273 12.23 0.62 -13.12
N LEU A 274 11.08 0.32 -12.51
CA LEU A 274 11.05 -0.49 -11.28
C LEU A 274 11.57 -1.92 -11.54
N ARG A 275 11.24 -2.52 -12.69
CA ARG A 275 11.78 -3.84 -13.08
C ARG A 275 13.29 -3.81 -13.25
N SER A 276 13.85 -2.77 -13.88
CA SER A 276 15.31 -2.66 -14.05
C SER A 276 16.05 -2.44 -12.72
N LEU A 277 15.39 -1.84 -11.71
CA LEU A 277 15.90 -1.75 -10.35
C LEU A 277 15.76 -3.07 -9.55
N GLY A 278 15.08 -4.07 -10.10
CA GLY A 278 14.93 -5.40 -9.51
C GLY A 278 13.61 -5.65 -8.79
N ALA A 279 12.61 -4.78 -8.92
CA ALA A 279 11.25 -5.09 -8.46
C ALA A 279 10.61 -6.15 -9.37
N LEU A 280 9.97 -7.16 -8.79
CA LEU A 280 9.35 -8.27 -9.53
C LEU A 280 7.84 -8.10 -9.73
N ALA A 281 7.25 -7.13 -9.03
CA ALA A 281 5.88 -6.66 -9.14
C ALA A 281 5.83 -5.16 -8.79
N CYS A 282 4.73 -4.48 -9.09
CA CYS A 282 4.51 -3.10 -8.67
C CYS A 282 3.06 -2.86 -8.24
N HIS A 283 2.84 -1.81 -7.44
CA HIS A 283 1.51 -1.40 -7.01
C HIS A 283 1.16 0.04 -7.41
N PHE A 284 -0.12 0.24 -7.73
CA PHE A 284 -0.68 1.53 -8.13
C PHE A 284 -1.46 2.14 -6.95
N GLY A 285 -1.00 3.29 -6.48
CA GLY A 285 -1.66 4.07 -5.42
C GLY A 285 -2.00 5.47 -5.91
N THR A 286 -1.17 6.44 -5.56
CA THR A 286 -1.41 7.87 -5.77
C THR A 286 -1.83 8.28 -7.18
N ILE A 287 -1.36 7.58 -8.21
CA ILE A 287 -1.73 7.89 -9.59
C ILE A 287 -3.24 7.76 -9.87
N SER A 288 -3.96 6.93 -9.10
CA SER A 288 -5.41 6.79 -9.25
C SER A 288 -6.17 8.01 -8.75
N LEU A 289 -5.59 8.86 -7.88
CA LEU A 289 -6.27 10.04 -7.33
C LEU A 289 -6.59 11.09 -8.40
N PRO A 290 -5.63 11.59 -9.19
CA PRO A 290 -5.93 12.49 -10.31
C PRO A 290 -6.42 11.74 -11.55
N TRP A 291 -6.07 10.46 -11.72
CA TRP A 291 -6.42 9.68 -12.91
C TRP A 291 -6.78 8.22 -12.60
N PRO A 292 -8.03 7.94 -12.17
CA PRO A 292 -8.45 6.59 -11.78
C PRO A 292 -8.27 5.53 -12.88
N CYS A 293 -8.33 5.92 -14.16
CA CYS A 293 -8.22 5.01 -15.30
C CYS A 293 -6.76 4.68 -15.70
N LYS A 294 -5.76 5.49 -15.29
CA LYS A 294 -4.36 5.31 -15.71
C LYS A 294 -3.81 3.93 -15.34
N PRO A 295 -4.01 3.40 -14.11
CA PRO A 295 -3.57 2.05 -13.75
C PRO A 295 -4.06 0.98 -14.72
N THR A 296 -5.37 0.94 -15.00
CA THR A 296 -5.97 -0.02 -15.96
C THR A 296 -5.34 0.10 -17.32
N ARG A 297 -5.20 1.34 -17.82
CA ARG A 297 -4.59 1.62 -19.13
C ARG A 297 -3.14 1.12 -19.18
N PHE A 298 -2.38 1.34 -18.11
CA PHE A 298 -0.98 0.91 -18.03
C PHE A 298 -0.87 -0.61 -18.02
N VAL A 299 -1.69 -1.32 -17.23
CA VAL A 299 -1.67 -2.79 -17.22
C VAL A 299 -2.11 -3.37 -18.56
N ARG A 300 -3.18 -2.86 -19.19
CA ARG A 300 -3.61 -3.32 -20.52
C ARG A 300 -2.52 -3.10 -21.56
N ARG A 301 -1.90 -1.92 -21.58
CA ARG A 301 -0.78 -1.61 -22.47
C ARG A 301 0.40 -2.55 -22.22
N TRP A 302 0.75 -2.80 -20.96
CA TRP A 302 1.82 -3.73 -20.59
C TRP A 302 1.60 -5.14 -21.15
N ARG A 303 0.39 -5.68 -20.97
CA ARG A 303 0.05 -7.02 -21.48
C ARG A 303 0.15 -7.09 -23.00
N ILE A 304 -0.35 -6.09 -23.72
CA ILE A 304 -0.20 -6.04 -25.20
C ILE A 304 1.26 -6.01 -25.64
N GLU A 305 2.15 -5.36 -24.88
CA GLU A 305 3.55 -5.23 -25.24
C GLU A 305 4.43 -6.44 -24.84
N HIS A 306 3.95 -7.35 -23.97
CA HIS A 306 4.80 -8.41 -23.37
C HIS A 306 4.15 -9.79 -23.22
N ASP A 307 2.86 -9.94 -23.55
CA ASP A 307 2.15 -11.23 -23.66
C ASP A 307 1.84 -11.54 -25.13
#